data_AF-A0A1H8XYI0-F1
#
_entry.id   AF-A0A1H8XYI0-F1
#
_cell.length_a   1.000
_cell.length_b   1.000
_cell.length_c   1.000
_cell.angle_alpha   90.00
_cell.angle_beta   90.00
_cell.angle_gamma   90.00
#
_symmetry.space_group_name_H-M   'P 1'
#
loop_
_entity.id
_entity.type
_entity.pdbx_description
1 polymer ?
#
loop_
_entity_poly.entity_id
_entity_poly.type
_entity_poly.pdbx_seq_one_letter_code
_entity_poly.pdbx_strand_id
1 'polypeptide(L)'
;MEGLPHLVVAHLQQQAGEDGFERANIRCVQMMLKRLFAKLQLNGPYAIRIERRRGVTELMCAFAEERDAENAARTVGAATTGPYPGWQTQRAFVMDGQKQDELSALAGKYRQRRRQASRF
;
A
#
# COMPACT_ATOMS: atom_id res chain seq x y z
N MET A 1 20.00 18.08 8.16
CA MET A 1 20.29 17.13 7.07
C MET A 1 18.96 16.49 6.72
N GLU A 2 18.37 16.84 5.59
CA GLU A 2 17.22 16.08 5.09
C GLU A 2 17.77 14.73 4.60
N GLY A 3 17.40 13.64 5.28
CA GLY A 3 17.78 12.29 4.90
C GLY A 3 17.07 11.85 3.61
N LEU A 4 17.65 10.89 2.90
CA LEU A 4 16.95 10.25 1.79
C LEU A 4 15.69 9.53 2.32
N PRO A 5 14.59 9.48 1.56
CA PRO A 5 13.34 8.91 2.02
C PRO A 5 13.41 7.37 2.13
N HIS A 6 12.44 6.80 2.83
CA HIS A 6 12.30 5.37 3.10
C HIS A 6 11.14 4.78 2.31
N LEU A 7 11.31 3.55 1.82
CA LEU A 7 10.37 2.90 0.91
C LEU A 7 9.80 1.60 1.47
N VAL A 8 8.48 1.43 1.33
CA VAL A 8 7.78 0.15 1.46
C VAL A 8 7.07 -0.15 0.15
N VAL A 9 7.37 -1.31 -0.46
CA VAL A 9 6.84 -1.71 -1.76
C VAL A 9 5.87 -2.87 -1.59
N ALA A 10 4.67 -2.72 -2.15
CA ALA A 10 3.73 -3.85 -2.33
C ALA A 10 3.85 -4.35 -3.77
N HIS A 11 4.20 -5.63 -3.95
CA HIS A 11 4.17 -6.28 -5.27
C HIS A 11 2.81 -6.92 -5.49
N LEU A 12 2.08 -6.49 -6.51
CA LEU A 12 0.76 -7.03 -6.80
C LEU A 12 0.93 -8.17 -7.78
N GLN A 13 0.53 -9.36 -7.35
CA GLN A 13 0.40 -10.47 -8.28
C GLN A 13 -0.77 -10.20 -9.21
N GLN A 14 -0.53 -10.31 -10.51
CA GLN A 14 -1.62 -10.34 -11.46
C GLN A 14 -2.38 -11.65 -11.22
N GLN A 15 -3.61 -11.58 -10.72
CA GLN A 15 -4.45 -12.76 -10.61
C GLN A 15 -4.87 -13.16 -12.04
N ALA A 16 -4.33 -14.27 -12.53
CA ALA A 16 -4.85 -14.91 -13.73
C ALA A 16 -6.17 -15.59 -13.35
N GLY A 17 -7.30 -14.96 -13.68
CA GLY A 17 -8.62 -15.58 -13.58
C GLY A 17 -8.92 -16.42 -14.81
N GLU A 18 -9.84 -17.39 -14.69
CA GLU A 18 -10.26 -18.29 -15.77
C GLU A 18 -10.84 -17.54 -16.99
N ASP A 19 -11.33 -16.31 -16.82
CA ASP A 19 -11.89 -15.44 -17.89
C ASP A 19 -10.95 -14.30 -18.33
N GLY A 20 -9.67 -14.39 -17.98
CA GLY A 20 -8.66 -13.36 -18.30
C GLY A 20 -8.19 -12.60 -17.06
N PHE A 21 -7.18 -11.73 -17.26
CA PHE A 21 -6.55 -10.93 -16.20
C PHE A 21 -7.60 -10.15 -15.40
N GLU A 22 -8.00 -10.66 -14.23
CA GLU A 22 -8.68 -9.84 -13.24
C GLU A 22 -7.66 -8.80 -12.80
N ARG A 23 -7.79 -7.58 -13.33
CA ARG A 23 -7.00 -6.46 -12.85
C ARG A 23 -7.36 -6.34 -11.37
N ALA A 24 -6.47 -6.83 -10.50
CA ALA A 24 -6.47 -6.49 -9.08
C ALA A 24 -6.86 -5.01 -9.00
N ASN A 25 -7.86 -4.66 -8.21
CA ASN A 25 -8.34 -3.29 -8.20
C ASN A 25 -7.30 -2.43 -7.46
N ILE A 26 -6.22 -2.08 -8.16
CA ILE A 26 -5.03 -1.41 -7.65
C ILE A 26 -5.42 -0.13 -6.90
N ARG A 27 -6.48 0.54 -7.37
CA ARG A 27 -7.03 1.73 -6.71
C ARG A 27 -7.69 1.39 -5.37
N CYS A 28 -8.44 0.29 -5.28
CA CYS A 28 -8.95 -0.20 -3.99
C CYS A 28 -7.82 -0.56 -3.03
N VAL A 29 -6.76 -1.23 -3.51
CA VAL A 29 -5.56 -1.53 -2.70
C VAL A 29 -4.88 -0.23 -2.23
N GLN A 30 -4.70 0.76 -3.11
CA GLN A 30 -4.15 2.07 -2.75
C GLN A 30 -5.00 2.76 -1.67
N MET A 31 -6.33 2.76 -1.82
CA MET A 31 -7.23 3.37 -0.84
C MET A 31 -7.25 2.60 0.48
N MET A 32 -7.11 1.28 0.45
CA MET A 32 -6.95 0.45 1.64
C MET A 32 -5.67 0.81 2.39
N LEU A 33 -4.53 0.86 1.71
CA LEU A 33 -3.25 1.25 2.33
C LEU A 33 -3.29 2.68 2.88
N LYS A 34 -3.88 3.64 2.17
CA LYS A 34 -4.10 5.00 2.70
C LYS A 34 -4.89 4.98 4.01
N ARG A 35 -5.97 4.20 4.08
CA ARG A 35 -6.78 4.07 5.30
C ARG A 35 -6.02 3.38 6.42
N LEU A 36 -5.25 2.35 6.10
CA LEU A 36 -4.41 1.65 7.06
C LEU A 36 -3.35 2.58 7.65
N PHE A 37 -2.61 3.30 6.80
CA PHE A 37 -1.57 4.23 7.23
C PHE A 37 -2.13 5.44 7.97
N ALA A 38 -3.34 5.90 7.65
CA ALA A 38 -4.01 6.94 8.43
C ALA A 38 -4.36 6.51 9.86
N LYS A 39 -4.40 5.19 10.16
CA LYS A 39 -4.56 4.68 11.53
C LYS A 39 -3.23 4.55 12.27
N LEU A 40 -2.12 4.50 11.54
CA LEU A 40 -0.80 4.55 12.13
C LEU A 40 -0.55 6.01 12.49
N GLN A 41 -0.20 6.29 13.74
CA GLN A 41 0.17 7.65 14.18
C GLN A 41 1.55 7.98 13.60
N LEU A 42 1.61 8.24 12.29
CA LEU A 42 2.83 8.58 11.56
C LEU A 42 3.28 9.99 11.96
N ASN A 43 4.59 10.17 12.09
CA ASN A 43 5.21 11.40 12.54
C ASN A 43 5.48 12.37 11.39
N GLY A 44 5.72 11.84 10.19
CA GLY A 44 6.08 12.60 9.00
C GLY A 44 5.15 12.38 7.81
N PRO A 45 5.38 13.13 6.71
CA PRO A 45 4.63 12.96 5.48
C PRO A 45 4.94 11.60 4.82
N TYR A 46 3.93 11.08 4.13
CA TYR A 46 4.06 9.89 3.28
C TYR A 46 3.31 10.06 1.96
N ALA A 47 3.72 9.29 0.95
CA ALA A 47 3.06 9.25 -0.35
C ALA A 47 2.91 7.80 -0.83
N ILE A 48 1.85 7.53 -1.60
CA ILE A 48 1.62 6.23 -2.23
C ILE A 48 1.45 6.41 -3.72
N ARG A 49 2.33 5.81 -4.52
CA ARG A 49 2.33 5.84 -5.98
C ARG A 49 2.17 4.44 -6.55
N ILE A 50 1.40 4.33 -7.64
CA ILE A 50 1.31 3.11 -8.43
C ILE A 50 2.41 3.17 -9.49
N GLU A 51 3.26 2.16 -9.54
CA GLU A 51 4.25 1.97 -10.58
C GLU A 51 3.94 0.69 -11.37
N ARG A 52 4.09 0.75 -12.70
CA ARG A 52 3.88 -0.38 -13.60
C ARG A 52 5.12 -0.52 -14.47
N ARG A 53 5.82 -1.65 -14.37
CA ARG A 53 7.01 -1.95 -15.18
C ARG A 53 6.99 -3.40 -15.62
N ARG A 54 7.13 -3.63 -16.94
CA ARG A 54 7.34 -4.95 -17.56
C ARG A 54 6.49 -6.09 -16.96
N GLY A 55 5.17 -5.88 -16.87
CA GLY A 55 4.22 -6.89 -16.37
C GLY A 55 4.05 -6.93 -14.85
N VAL A 56 4.87 -6.21 -14.09
CA VAL A 56 4.74 -6.09 -12.64
C VAL A 56 4.04 -4.77 -12.30
N THR A 57 3.06 -4.85 -11.40
CA THR A 57 2.43 -3.68 -10.79
C THR A 57 2.87 -3.58 -9.33
N GLU A 58 3.38 -2.42 -8.95
CA GLU A 58 3.84 -2.14 -7.60
C GLU A 58 3.09 -0.94 -7.02
N LEU A 59 2.83 -0.97 -5.72
CA LEU A 59 2.54 0.25 -4.96
C LEU A 59 3.79 0.65 -4.16
N MET A 60 4.36 1.79 -4.52
CA MET A 60 5.47 2.43 -3.82
C MET A 60 4.92 3.33 -2.72
N CYS A 61 5.23 3.01 -1.46
CA CYS A 61 4.87 3.80 -0.30
C CYS A 61 6.12 4.48 0.26
N ALA A 62 6.23 5.78 0.02
CA ALA A 62 7.36 6.61 0.44
C ALA A 62 7.07 7.27 1.78
N PHE A 63 8.06 7.29 2.68
CA PHE A 63 7.97 7.91 4.00
C PHE A 63 9.21 8.80 4.21
N ALA A 64 9.01 9.98 4.79
CA ALA A 64 10.12 10.84 5.18
C ALA A 64 10.88 10.28 6.38
N GLU A 65 10.17 9.67 7.34
CA GLU A 65 10.73 9.17 8.59
C GLU A 65 10.96 7.65 8.55
N GLU A 66 12.13 7.19 8.98
CA GLU A 66 12.45 5.76 9.02
C GLU A 66 11.48 4.97 9.90
N ARG A 67 11.18 5.51 11.07
CA ARG A 67 10.30 4.87 12.06
C ARG A 67 8.89 4.67 11.52
N ASP A 68 8.41 5.60 10.70
CA ASP A 68 7.11 5.50 10.04
C ASP A 68 7.13 4.39 8.98
N ALA A 69 8.20 4.31 8.17
CA ALA A 69 8.38 3.23 7.21
C ALA A 69 8.48 1.85 7.90
N GLU A 70 9.16 1.78 9.04
CA GLU A 70 9.29 0.55 9.83
C GLU A 70 7.94 0.12 10.42
N ASN A 71 7.19 1.05 11.01
CA ASN A 71 5.85 0.78 11.54
C ASN A 71 4.89 0.32 10.44
N ALA A 72 4.93 0.98 9.28
CA ALA A 72 4.14 0.58 8.12
C ALA A 72 4.54 -0.82 7.63
N ALA A 73 5.85 -1.10 7.52
CA ALA A 73 6.35 -2.40 7.10
C ALA A 73 5.96 -3.53 8.06
N ARG A 74 6.08 -3.32 9.37
CA ARG A 74 5.63 -4.30 10.37
C ARG A 74 4.12 -4.58 10.24
N THR A 75 3.32 -3.54 10.01
CA THR A 75 1.86 -3.66 9.86
C THR A 75 1.47 -4.50 8.64
N VAL A 76 2.18 -4.34 7.52
CA VAL A 76 1.89 -5.07 6.28
C VAL A 76 2.68 -6.38 6.15
N GLY A 77 3.57 -6.68 7.10
CA GLY A 77 4.44 -7.85 7.08
C GLY A 77 5.50 -7.80 5.98
N ALA A 78 6.07 -6.62 5.73
CA ALA A 78 7.15 -6.44 4.76
C ALA A 78 8.52 -6.76 5.34
N ALA A 79 9.36 -7.38 4.52
CA ALA A 79 10.74 -7.72 4.84
C ALA A 79 11.70 -6.70 4.22
N THR A 80 12.86 -6.48 4.87
CA THR A 80 13.92 -5.63 4.31
C THR A 80 14.48 -6.21 3.02
N THR A 81 14.71 -5.37 2.02
CA THR A 81 15.32 -5.75 0.74
C THR A 81 16.41 -4.76 0.35
N GLY A 82 17.17 -5.07 -0.70
CA GLY A 82 18.10 -4.11 -1.29
C GLY A 82 17.36 -2.83 -1.72
N PRO A 83 17.89 -1.63 -1.41
CA PRO A 83 17.22 -0.38 -1.73
C PRO A 83 17.34 -0.02 -3.22
N TYR A 84 16.23 0.46 -3.79
CA TYR A 84 16.24 1.17 -5.06
C TYR A 84 17.19 2.38 -4.98
N PRO A 85 17.89 2.73 -6.06
CA PRO A 85 18.70 3.95 -6.11
C PRO A 85 17.88 5.18 -5.72
N GLY A 86 18.41 6.00 -4.81
CA GLY A 86 17.73 7.20 -4.30
C GLY A 86 16.87 6.99 -3.04
N TRP A 87 16.85 5.79 -2.46
CA TRP A 87 16.15 5.49 -1.21
C TRP A 87 17.12 5.06 -0.11
N GLN A 88 16.87 5.51 1.11
CA GLN A 88 17.70 5.16 2.27
C GLN A 88 17.48 3.71 2.71
N THR A 89 16.23 3.28 2.77
CA THR A 89 15.85 1.91 3.11
C THR A 89 14.73 1.43 2.22
N GLN A 90 14.67 0.13 1.96
CA GLN A 90 13.56 -0.51 1.26
C GLN A 90 13.09 -1.75 2.00
N ARG A 91 11.77 -1.89 2.05
CA ARG A 91 11.09 -3.10 2.51
C ARG A 91 10.05 -3.49 1.48
N ALA A 92 9.80 -4.78 1.31
CA ALA A 92 8.87 -5.28 0.31
C ALA A 92 8.00 -6.42 0.84
N PHE A 93 6.80 -6.54 0.28
CA PHE A 93 5.89 -7.65 0.53
C PHE A 93 5.06 -7.98 -0.72
N VAL A 94 4.54 -9.19 -0.76
CA VAL A 94 3.59 -9.63 -1.79
C VAL A 94 2.17 -9.30 -1.35
N MET A 95 1.41 -8.69 -2.26
CA MET A 95 -0.01 -8.41 -2.13
C MET A 95 -0.78 -9.43 -2.99
N ASP A 96 -1.09 -10.57 -2.40
CA ASP A 96 -2.02 -11.56 -2.94
C ASP A 96 -3.45 -11.34 -2.39
N GLY A 97 -4.39 -12.19 -2.80
CA GLY A 97 -5.79 -12.09 -2.37
C GLY A 97 -5.95 -12.22 -0.85
N GLN A 98 -5.27 -13.18 -0.22
CA GLN A 98 -5.34 -13.40 1.22
C GLN A 98 -4.80 -12.19 2.00
N LYS A 99 -3.63 -11.68 1.61
CA LYS A 99 -3.03 -10.50 2.23
C LYS A 99 -3.91 -9.27 2.05
N GLN A 100 -4.56 -9.12 0.89
CA GLN A 100 -5.51 -8.04 0.67
C GLN A 100 -6.68 -8.10 1.66
N ASP A 101 -7.24 -9.29 1.90
CA ASP A 101 -8.36 -9.47 2.83
C ASP A 101 -7.95 -9.18 4.29
N GLU A 102 -6.80 -9.68 4.72
CA GLU A 102 -6.22 -9.42 6.05
C GLU A 102 -6.03 -7.91 6.29
N LEU A 103 -5.39 -7.22 5.34
CA LEU A 103 -5.14 -5.78 5.43
C LEU A 103 -6.43 -4.96 5.31
N SER A 104 -7.42 -5.44 4.56
CA SER A 104 -8.73 -4.80 4.46
C SER A 104 -9.48 -4.85 5.79
N ALA A 105 -9.43 -5.98 6.50
CA ALA A 105 -10.00 -6.11 7.83
C ALA A 105 -9.34 -5.15 8.83
N LEU A 106 -7.99 -5.07 8.81
CA LEU A 106 -7.21 -4.14 9.64
C LEU A 106 -7.50 -2.67 9.30
N ALA A 107 -7.59 -2.33 8.01
CA ALA A 107 -7.96 -0.99 7.54
C ALA A 107 -9.41 -0.63 7.91
N GLY A 108 -10.25 -1.61 8.20
CA GLY A 108 -11.67 -1.46 8.52
C GLY A 108 -12.53 -1.17 7.28
N LYS A 109 -13.85 -1.13 7.49
CA LYS A 109 -14.81 -0.92 6.38
C LYS A 109 -14.57 0.43 5.70
N TYR A 110 -14.67 0.44 4.37
CA TYR A 110 -14.81 1.69 3.63
C TYR A 110 -16.13 2.31 4.12
N ARG A 111 -16.09 3.52 4.70
CA ARG A 111 -17.31 4.28 4.95
C ARG A 111 -17.94 4.53 3.58
N GLN A 112 -18.85 3.65 3.15
CA GLN A 112 -19.82 4.04 2.15
C GLN A 112 -20.50 5.27 2.74
N ARG A 113 -20.18 6.44 2.21
CA ARG A 113 -20.96 7.65 2.43
C ARG A 113 -22.41 7.21 2.17
N ARG A 114 -23.23 7.16 3.23
CA ARG A 114 -24.69 7.04 3.11
C ARG A 114 -25.06 8.17 2.15
N ARG A 115 -25.27 7.85 0.86
CA ARG A 115 -26.13 8.66 0.00
C ARG A 115 -27.51 8.42 0.57
N GLN A 116 -27.82 9.10 1.66
CA GLN A 116 -29.19 9.30 2.07
C GLN A 116 -29.74 10.20 0.97
N ALA A 117 -30.30 9.57 -0.04
CA ALA A 117 -31.11 10.23 -1.03
C ALA A 117 -32.17 10.97 -0.23
N SER A 118 -32.06 12.30 -0.18
CA SER A 118 -33.16 13.17 0.16
C SER A 118 -34.23 12.89 -0.88
N ARG A 119 -35.17 12.00 -0.55
CA ARG A 119 -36.45 11.93 -1.22
C ARG A 119 -37.18 13.22 -0.84
N PHE A 120 -37.31 14.11 -1.82
CA PHE A 120 -38.35 15.12 -1.86
C PHE A 120 -39.71 14.43 -2.02
#